data_AF-A0ABD3B291-F1
#
_entry.id   AF-A0ABD3B291-F1
#
_cell.length_a   1.000
_cell.length_b   1.000
_cell.length_c   1.000
_cell.angle_alpha   90.00
_cell.angle_beta   90.00
_cell.angle_gamma   90.00
#
_symmetry.space_group_name_H-M   'P 1'
#
loop_
_entity.id
_entity.type
_entity.pdbx_description
1 polymer ?
#
loop_
_entity_poly.entity_id
_entity_poly.type
_entity_poly.pdbx_seq_one_letter_code
_entity_poly.pdbx_strand_id
1 'polypeptide(L)'
;MPGNHARIVLKATDMFLLITGHNGTINGQGQTWWKKYRQKLLNHTRGPLVQIMYSSDIFVSNITLPDSPFWTFYPYDCKNVTVKNVTILAPIFEAPNTDGIDAGKFV
;
A
#
# COMPACT_ATOMS: atom_id res chain seq x y z
N MET A 1 -21.15 -6.02 11.12
CA MET A 1 -20.68 -4.69 11.62
C MET A 1 -19.17 -4.73 11.81
N PRO A 2 -18.32 -4.49 10.80
CA PRO A 2 -16.92 -4.91 10.94
C PRO A 2 -15.92 -3.75 10.89
N GLY A 3 -15.39 -3.42 12.08
CA GLY A 3 -14.03 -2.90 12.32
C GLY A 3 -13.70 -1.47 11.89
N ASN A 4 -13.33 -0.61 12.84
CA ASN A 4 -12.76 0.73 12.57
C ASN A 4 -11.28 0.68 12.14
N HIS A 5 -10.85 -0.37 11.43
CA HIS A 5 -9.45 -0.57 11.01
C HIS A 5 -9.38 -0.77 9.50
N ALA A 6 -8.62 0.08 8.79
CA ALA A 6 -8.31 -0.20 7.39
C ALA A 6 -7.41 -1.43 7.33
N ARG A 7 -7.78 -2.40 6.51
CA ARG A 7 -7.02 -3.64 6.32
C ARG A 7 -5.99 -3.44 5.22
N ILE A 8 -4.85 -4.09 5.38
CA ILE A 8 -3.87 -4.25 4.31
C ILE A 8 -4.52 -5.10 3.21
N VAL A 9 -4.37 -4.67 1.95
CA VAL A 9 -4.94 -5.42 0.81
C VAL A 9 -4.02 -6.55 0.39
N LEU A 10 -2.70 -6.30 0.34
CA LEU A 10 -1.70 -7.33 0.07
C LEU A 10 -0.59 -7.29 1.12
N LYS A 11 -0.37 -8.43 1.78
CA LYS A 11 0.74 -8.63 2.71
C LYS A 11 1.55 -9.87 2.33
N ALA A 12 2.87 -9.74 2.25
CA ALA A 12 3.76 -10.85 1.91
C ALA A 12 5.09 -10.81 2.70
N THR A 13 5.66 -11.99 2.91
CA THR A 13 7.01 -12.22 3.44
C THR A 13 7.59 -13.44 2.75
N ASP A 14 8.66 -13.28 1.98
CA ASP A 14 9.31 -14.37 1.23
C ASP A 14 10.74 -14.01 0.79
N MET A 15 11.53 -15.02 0.40
CA MET A 15 12.88 -14.82 -0.14
C MET A 15 12.89 -14.25 -1.56
N PHE A 16 11.84 -14.49 -2.35
CA PHE A 16 11.64 -13.95 -3.70
C PHE A 16 10.17 -13.66 -3.94
N LEU A 17 9.85 -12.45 -4.41
CA LEU A 17 8.47 -12.04 -4.70
C LEU A 17 8.35 -11.39 -6.07
N LEU A 18 7.46 -11.93 -6.90
CA LEU A 18 7.09 -11.36 -8.19
C LEU A 18 5.63 -10.88 -8.14
N ILE A 19 5.44 -9.56 -8.19
CA ILE A 19 4.12 -8.94 -8.32
C ILE A 19 4.07 -8.25 -9.69
N THR A 20 3.31 -8.83 -10.61
CA THR A 20 3.17 -8.27 -11.96
C THR A 20 1.71 -8.29 -12.41
N GLY A 21 1.39 -7.43 -13.37
CA GLY A 21 0.09 -7.42 -14.03
C GLY A 21 0.24 -6.95 -15.47
N HIS A 22 -0.74 -7.27 -16.30
CA HIS A 22 -0.85 -6.68 -17.64
C HIS A 22 -1.62 -5.36 -17.53
N ASN A 23 -1.07 -4.40 -16.77
CA ASN A 23 -1.76 -3.19 -16.33
C ASN A 23 -2.97 -3.46 -15.41
N GLY A 24 -2.85 -4.51 -14.58
CA GLY A 24 -3.86 -4.88 -13.58
C GLY A 24 -3.94 -3.88 -12.43
N THR A 25 -5.06 -3.88 -11.70
CA THR A 25 -5.32 -2.91 -10.63
C THR A 25 -5.49 -3.58 -9.26
N ILE A 26 -4.82 -3.06 -8.23
CA ILE A 26 -5.08 -3.38 -6.82
C ILE A 26 -5.67 -2.13 -6.17
N ASN A 27 -6.99 -2.03 -6.08
CA ASN A 27 -7.68 -0.83 -5.59
C ASN A 27 -7.90 -0.89 -4.07
N GLY A 28 -7.46 0.15 -3.35
CA GLY A 28 -7.57 0.24 -1.90
C GLY A 28 -8.93 0.66 -1.34
N GLN A 29 -9.82 1.22 -2.17
CA GLN A 29 -11.14 1.73 -1.80
C GLN A 29 -11.08 2.67 -0.56
N GLY A 30 -10.08 3.56 -0.56
CA GLY A 30 -9.69 4.40 0.58
C GLY A 30 -10.72 5.41 1.06
N GLN A 31 -11.73 5.75 0.25
CA GLN A 31 -12.69 6.84 0.49
C GLN A 31 -13.37 6.73 1.87
N THR A 32 -13.83 5.53 2.23
CA THR A 32 -14.47 5.29 3.54
C THR A 32 -13.50 5.55 4.69
N TRP A 33 -12.23 5.19 4.54
CA TRP A 33 -11.19 5.35 5.55
C TRP A 33 -10.76 6.79 5.71
N TRP A 34 -10.62 7.51 4.60
CA TRP A 34 -10.26 8.93 4.63
C TRP A 34 -11.35 9.77 5.30
N LYS A 35 -12.62 9.48 5.02
CA LYS A 35 -13.77 10.13 5.69
C LYS A 35 -13.72 9.90 7.20
N LYS A 36 -13.56 8.65 7.65
CA LYS A 36 -13.46 8.31 9.07
C LYS A 36 -12.24 8.96 9.75
N TYR A 37 -11.10 9.03 9.07
CA TYR A 37 -9.88 9.68 9.60
C TYR A 37 -10.10 11.16 9.85
N ARG A 38 -10.66 11.90 8.88
CA ARG A 38 -10.97 13.34 9.03
C ARG A 38 -11.98 13.60 10.15
N GLN A 39 -12.94 12.69 10.33
CA GLN A 39 -13.94 12.77 11.38
C GLN A 39 -13.43 12.28 12.75
N LYS A 40 -12.16 11.84 12.86
CA LYS A 40 -11.57 11.27 14.08
C LYS A 40 -12.37 10.07 14.64
N LEU A 41 -12.95 9.27 13.76
CA LEU A 41 -13.77 8.10 14.11
C LEU A 41 -12.98 6.78 14.12
N LEU A 42 -11.67 6.83 13.89
CA LEU A 42 -10.81 5.66 13.88
C LEU A 42 -10.17 5.46 15.25
N ASN A 43 -10.26 4.24 15.77
CA ASN A 43 -9.58 3.85 17.01
C ASN A 43 -8.11 3.47 16.76
N HIS A 44 -7.75 3.21 15.50
CA HIS A 44 -6.43 2.74 15.09
C HIS A 44 -6.02 3.38 13.76
N THR A 45 -4.73 3.28 13.43
CA THR A 45 -4.24 3.74 12.13
C THR A 45 -4.83 2.94 10.96
N ARG A 46 -4.68 3.50 9.77
CA ARG A 46 -5.10 2.89 8.50
C ARG A 46 -3.95 2.01 7.98
N GLY A 47 -4.23 0.79 7.52
CA GLY A 47 -3.22 -0.07 6.92
C GLY A 47 -2.78 0.43 5.53
N PRO A 48 -1.53 0.15 5.10
CA PRO A 48 -1.08 0.41 3.74
C PRO A 48 -1.80 -0.48 2.71
N LEU A 49 -1.80 -0.08 1.43
CA LEU A 49 -2.39 -0.88 0.35
C LEU A 49 -1.59 -2.18 0.12
N VAL A 50 -0.29 -2.06 -0.13
CA VAL A 50 0.65 -3.18 -0.30
C VAL A 50 1.75 -3.08 0.74
N GLN A 51 1.89 -4.09 1.60
CA GLN A 51 2.97 -4.21 2.57
C GLN A 51 3.79 -5.47 2.31
N ILE A 52 5.09 -5.32 2.12
CA ILE A 52 6.01 -6.45 2.03
C ILE A 52 7.00 -6.31 3.18
N MET A 53 7.24 -7.40 3.92
CA MET A 53 8.05 -7.37 5.13
C MET A 53 9.12 -8.46 5.09
N TYR A 54 10.33 -8.15 5.56
CA TYR A 54 11.39 -9.14 5.82
C TYR A 54 11.69 -10.02 4.60
N SER A 55 11.76 -9.40 3.42
CA SER A 55 11.84 -10.11 2.13
C SER A 55 13.02 -9.65 1.30
N SER A 56 13.52 -10.52 0.43
CA SER A 56 14.57 -10.18 -0.54
C SER A 56 14.07 -10.35 -1.97
N ASP A 57 14.81 -9.77 -2.92
CA ASP A 57 14.65 -10.02 -4.36
C ASP A 57 13.20 -9.82 -4.84
N ILE A 58 12.69 -8.62 -4.61
CA ILE A 58 11.30 -8.25 -4.90
C ILE A 58 11.24 -7.54 -6.25
N PHE A 59 10.37 -8.01 -7.15
CA PHE A 59 10.08 -7.35 -8.40
C PHE A 59 8.59 -7.00 -8.50
N VAL A 60 8.29 -5.70 -8.51
CA VAL A 60 6.93 -5.18 -8.70
C VAL A 60 6.85 -4.44 -10.03
N SER A 61 5.96 -4.85 -10.93
CA SER A 61 5.86 -4.18 -12.23
C SER A 61 4.50 -4.17 -12.91
N ASN A 62 4.28 -3.18 -13.77
CA ASN A 62 3.14 -3.10 -14.70
C ASN A 62 1.75 -3.22 -14.02
N ILE A 63 1.61 -2.61 -12.84
CA ILE A 63 0.35 -2.56 -12.08
C ILE A 63 -0.05 -1.12 -11.75
N THR A 64 -1.35 -0.93 -11.48
CA THR A 64 -1.91 0.32 -10.99
C THR A 64 -2.41 0.14 -9.54
N LEU A 65 -2.05 1.08 -8.68
CA LEU A 65 -2.35 1.11 -7.25
C LEU A 65 -3.16 2.38 -6.90
N PRO A 66 -4.49 2.39 -7.12
CA PRO A 66 -5.34 3.53 -6.80
C PRO A 66 -5.92 3.47 -5.39
N ASP A 67 -6.26 4.65 -4.87
CA ASP A 67 -7.13 4.84 -3.70
C ASP A 67 -6.67 4.10 -2.44
N SER A 68 -5.37 4.17 -2.15
CA SER A 68 -4.83 3.59 -0.93
C SER A 68 -5.46 4.22 0.32
N PRO A 69 -5.89 3.43 1.33
CA PRO A 69 -6.38 3.97 2.58
C PRO A 69 -5.31 4.71 3.40
N PHE A 70 -4.01 4.44 3.18
CA PHE A 70 -2.85 5.05 3.83
C PHE A 70 -1.63 5.01 2.88
N TRP A 71 -0.41 4.79 3.37
CA TRP A 71 0.76 4.50 2.52
C TRP A 71 0.44 3.46 1.43
N THR A 72 0.89 3.70 0.22
CA THR A 72 0.49 2.87 -0.94
C THR A 72 1.34 1.61 -1.04
N PHE A 73 2.65 1.75 -1.28
CA PHE A 73 3.59 0.63 -1.28
C PHE A 73 4.59 0.79 -0.14
N TYR A 74 4.59 -0.17 0.79
CA TYR A 74 5.42 -0.15 1.99
C TYR A 74 6.27 -1.42 2.11
N PRO A 75 7.46 -1.46 1.47
CA PRO A 75 8.49 -2.44 1.79
C PRO A 75 9.15 -2.10 3.13
N TYR A 76 9.11 -3.05 4.08
CA TYR A 76 9.74 -2.92 5.39
C TYR A 76 10.79 -4.00 5.62
N ASP A 77 12.02 -3.60 5.95
CA ASP A 77 13.13 -4.54 6.19
C ASP A 77 13.32 -5.48 4.98
N CYS A 78 13.27 -4.89 3.78
CA CYS A 78 13.37 -5.60 2.51
C CYS A 78 14.68 -5.25 1.79
N LYS A 79 15.24 -6.24 1.08
CA LYS A 79 16.49 -6.12 0.33
C LYS A 79 16.25 -6.33 -1.16
N ASN A 80 16.96 -5.58 -2.01
CA ASN A 80 16.90 -5.70 -3.47
C ASN A 80 15.47 -5.58 -4.04
N VAL A 81 14.86 -4.41 -3.86
CA VAL A 81 13.49 -4.12 -4.31
C VAL A 81 13.52 -3.34 -5.62
N THR A 82 12.94 -3.92 -6.67
CA THR A 82 12.77 -3.24 -7.96
C THR A 82 11.30 -2.94 -8.20
N VAL A 83 10.99 -1.66 -8.45
CA VAL A 83 9.65 -1.19 -8.82
C VAL A 83 9.74 -0.56 -10.21
N LYS A 84 8.99 -1.09 -11.18
CA LYS A 84 9.09 -0.66 -12.59
C LYS A 84 7.73 -0.55 -13.24
N ASN A 85 7.45 0.56 -13.93
CA ASN A 85 6.17 0.78 -14.63
C ASN A 85 4.95 0.61 -13.71
N VAL A 86 5.04 1.07 -12.47
CA VAL A 86 3.92 1.07 -11.53
C VAL A 86 3.26 2.45 -11.54
N THR A 87 1.94 2.47 -11.67
CA THR A 87 1.14 3.70 -11.60
C THR A 87 0.49 3.80 -10.23
N ILE A 88 0.71 4.90 -9.51
CA ILE A 88 0.07 5.18 -8.22
C ILE A 88 -0.88 6.35 -8.39
N LEU A 89 -2.13 6.20 -7.96
CA LEU A 89 -3.16 7.22 -8.10
C LEU A 89 -3.79 7.52 -6.74
N ALA A 90 -3.80 8.79 -6.37
CA ALA A 90 -4.50 9.29 -5.19
C ALA A 90 -5.20 10.61 -5.55
N PRO A 91 -6.41 10.87 -5.02
CA PRO A 91 -7.04 12.18 -5.14
C PRO A 91 -6.17 13.29 -4.54
N ILE A 92 -6.12 14.44 -5.20
CA ILE A 92 -5.32 15.61 -4.76
C ILE A 92 -5.80 16.13 -3.40
N PHE A 93 -7.11 16.09 -3.19
CA PHE A 93 -7.76 16.48 -1.96
C PHE A 93 -8.33 15.23 -1.29
N GLU A 94 -8.44 15.26 0.04
CA GLU A 94 -9.07 14.19 0.83
C GLU A 94 -8.30 12.89 1.07
N ALA A 95 -7.13 12.66 0.48
CA ALA A 95 -6.36 11.43 0.71
C ALA A 95 -5.18 11.70 1.68
N PRO A 96 -5.39 11.67 3.02
CA PRO A 96 -4.32 11.99 3.96
C PRO A 96 -3.30 10.85 4.05
N ASN A 97 -2.02 11.19 3.91
CA ASN A 97 -0.88 10.26 4.10
C ASN A 97 -0.95 9.04 3.17
N THR A 98 -1.23 9.27 1.88
CA THR A 98 -1.20 8.26 0.83
C THR A 98 0.09 8.29 0.04
N ASP A 99 1.21 8.38 0.75
CA ASP A 99 2.57 8.34 0.22
C ASP A 99 2.69 7.20 -0.80
N GLY A 100 3.32 7.48 -1.94
CA GLY A 100 3.37 6.52 -3.05
C GLY A 100 4.22 5.31 -2.70
N ILE A 101 5.48 5.55 -2.34
CA ILE A 101 6.38 4.52 -1.85
C ILE A 101 7.00 5.06 -0.57
N ASP A 102 6.78 4.37 0.54
CA ASP A 102 7.43 4.66 1.82
C ASP A 102 8.27 3.44 2.16
N ALA A 103 9.58 3.63 2.32
CA ALA A 103 10.48 2.52 2.50
C ALA A 103 11.02 2.52 3.92
N GLY A 104 10.51 1.59 4.72
CA GLY A 104 10.81 1.52 6.15
C GLY A 104 11.96 0.55 6.41
N LYS A 105 12.96 0.99 7.19
CA LYS A 105 14.12 0.20 7.68
C LYS A 105 14.77 -0.68 6.60
N PHE A 106 15.95 -0.32 6.13
CA PHE A 106 16.71 -1.17 5.20
C PHE A 106 17.83 -1.93 5.92
N VAL A 107 18.12 -3.13 5.42
CA VAL A 107 19.27 -3.98 5.79
C VAL A 107 20.06 -4.40 4.56
#